data_AF-B4GF64-F1
#
_entry.id   AF-B4GF64-F1
#
_cell.length_a   1.000
_cell.length_b   1.000
_cell.length_c   1.000
_cell.angle_alpha   90.00
_cell.angle_beta   90.00
_cell.angle_gamma   90.00
#
_symmetry.space_group_name_H-M   'P 1'
#
loop_
_entity.id
_entity.type
_entity.pdbx_description
1 polymer ?
#
loop_
_entity_poly.entity_id
_entity_poly.type
_entity_poly.pdbx_seq_one_letter_code
_entity_poly.pdbx_strand_id
1 'polypeptide(L)'
;MQEKDQYGNEVQRLARPLPVEYLLVDVPASTPVKPQYTFTNYDKRQAFPIENRYIDGHLQDFSALSGYLSAWGEEEFLEAISDFHLLVYLYKMDMLPLRQHMASLLEAVRTKNPNRAADFKGEEVWKLLESLIQASSGGSGGTTSYPSGAGAANAGGVAGADAMDLDDNTWTCNHCTFINRGDLQSCEICSLPR
;
A
#
# COMPACT_ATOMS: atom_id res chain seq x y z
N MET A 1 28.37 -11.89 -42.21
CA MET A 1 28.41 -10.71 -41.32
C MET A 1 29.38 -9.71 -41.93
N GLN A 2 28.99 -8.45 -42.09
CA GLN A 2 29.88 -7.41 -42.60
C GLN A 2 30.53 -6.71 -41.40
N GLU A 3 31.85 -6.78 -41.32
CA GLU A 3 32.67 -6.17 -40.28
C GLU A 3 33.53 -5.08 -40.94
N LYS A 4 33.73 -3.94 -40.26
CA LYS A 4 34.70 -2.93 -40.72
C LYS A 4 36.08 -3.26 -40.19
N ASP A 5 37.06 -3.37 -41.09
CA ASP A 5 38.46 -3.49 -40.69
C ASP A 5 39.02 -2.17 -40.13
N GLN A 6 40.26 -2.20 -39.65
CA GLN A 6 40.96 -1.01 -39.12
C GLN A 6 41.15 0.13 -40.13
N TYR A 7 40.89 -0.12 -41.42
CA TYR A 7 40.95 0.86 -42.51
C TYR A 7 39.56 1.31 -42.97
N GLY A 8 38.48 0.83 -42.33
CA GLY A 8 37.10 1.19 -42.62
C GLY A 8 36.46 0.43 -43.78
N ASN A 9 37.11 -0.62 -44.32
CA ASN A 9 36.55 -1.44 -45.39
C ASN A 9 35.55 -2.46 -44.85
N GLU A 10 34.46 -2.72 -45.57
CA GLU A 10 33.49 -3.75 -45.21
C GLU A 10 33.96 -5.14 -45.68
N VAL A 11 34.19 -6.04 -44.73
CA VAL A 11 34.66 -7.41 -44.96
C VAL A 11 33.58 -8.39 -44.54
N GLN A 12 33.23 -9.34 -45.43
CA GLN A 12 32.27 -10.39 -45.11
C GLN A 12 32.96 -11.54 -44.36
N ARG A 13 32.56 -11.79 -43.11
CA ARG A 13 33.05 -12.91 -42.29
C ARG A 13 31.94 -13.89 -41.88
N LEU A 14 32.37 -15.11 -41.55
CA LEU A 14 31.52 -16.16 -41.00
C LEU A 14 31.05 -15.76 -39.61
N ALA A 15 29.74 -15.76 -39.39
CA ALA A 15 29.11 -15.23 -38.18
C ALA A 15 29.07 -16.22 -37.00
N ARG A 16 30.04 -17.13 -36.88
CA ARG A 16 29.98 -18.21 -35.86
C ARG A 16 31.21 -18.20 -34.93
N PRO A 17 31.00 -18.08 -33.61
CA PRO A 17 29.76 -17.66 -32.93
C PRO A 17 29.43 -16.19 -33.25
N LEU A 18 28.14 -15.83 -33.29
CA LEU A 18 27.71 -14.46 -33.60
C LEU A 18 27.99 -13.56 -32.38
N PRO A 19 28.79 -12.49 -32.53
CA PRO A 19 29.04 -11.58 -31.41
C PRO A 19 27.79 -10.76 -31.06
N VAL A 20 27.54 -10.55 -29.76
CA VAL A 20 26.32 -9.93 -29.23
C VAL A 20 26.23 -8.45 -29.57
N GLU A 21 27.35 -7.75 -29.75
CA GLU A 21 27.40 -6.33 -30.07
C GLU A 21 26.71 -5.99 -31.39
N TYR A 22 26.60 -6.95 -32.32
CA TYR A 22 25.87 -6.80 -33.57
C TYR A 22 24.34 -6.88 -33.40
N LEU A 23 23.87 -7.20 -32.20
CA LEU A 23 22.46 -7.23 -31.83
C LEU A 23 22.07 -6.02 -30.96
N LEU A 24 23.02 -5.13 -30.65
CA LEU A 24 22.81 -3.98 -29.79
C LEU A 24 22.86 -2.68 -30.59
N VAL A 25 22.09 -1.70 -30.13
CA VAL A 25 22.11 -0.33 -30.65
C VAL A 25 22.26 0.62 -29.46
N ASP A 26 23.21 1.54 -29.56
CA ASP A 26 23.41 2.57 -28.55
C ASP A 26 22.34 3.65 -28.66
N VAL A 27 21.68 3.94 -27.54
CA VAL A 27 20.69 5.01 -27.43
C VAL A 27 21.21 6.05 -26.44
N PRO A 28 21.35 7.33 -26.84
CA PRO A 28 21.81 8.36 -25.91
C PRO A 28 20.79 8.58 -24.79
N ALA A 29 21.27 8.67 -23.56
CA ALA A 29 20.46 9.01 -22.38
C ALA A 29 20.88 10.37 -21.83
N SER A 30 19.91 11.22 -21.49
CA SER A 30 20.16 12.52 -20.88
C SER A 30 19.01 12.97 -19.99
N THR A 31 19.27 13.96 -19.14
CA THR A 31 18.26 14.66 -18.35
C THR A 31 18.11 16.10 -18.87
N PRO A 32 16.90 16.69 -18.81
CA PRO A 32 16.71 18.09 -19.17
C PRO A 32 17.59 19.03 -18.34
N VAL A 33 18.14 20.08 -18.97
CA VAL A 33 18.97 21.10 -18.28
C VAL A 33 18.21 21.78 -17.14
N LYS A 34 16.91 22.05 -17.35
CA LYS A 34 15.99 22.45 -16.29
C LYS A 34 15.10 21.25 -15.97
N PRO A 35 15.22 20.64 -14.77
CA PRO A 35 14.42 19.48 -14.41
C PRO A 35 12.92 19.78 -14.52
N GLN A 36 12.19 18.90 -15.20
CA GLN A 36 10.74 18.95 -15.30
C GLN A 36 10.18 17.70 -14.63
N TYR A 37 9.61 17.89 -13.44
CA TYR A 37 9.03 16.79 -12.67
C TYR A 37 7.53 16.70 -12.91
N THR A 38 7.03 15.50 -13.18
CA THR A 38 5.58 15.23 -13.16
C THR A 38 5.12 14.87 -11.75
N PHE A 39 5.92 14.07 -11.04
CA PHE A 39 5.69 13.68 -9.66
C PHE A 39 6.43 14.61 -8.70
N THR A 40 6.02 14.58 -7.44
CA THR A 40 6.60 15.37 -6.37
C THR A 40 8.07 15.01 -6.17
N ASN A 41 8.90 16.05 -5.99
CA ASN A 41 10.30 15.85 -5.63
C ASN A 41 10.41 15.78 -4.10
N TYR A 42 10.96 14.68 -3.59
CA TYR A 42 11.08 14.42 -2.16
C TYR A 42 12.35 15.07 -1.59
N ASP A 43 12.35 16.41 -1.44
CA ASP A 43 13.49 17.10 -0.84
C ASP A 43 13.48 17.02 0.70
N LYS A 44 12.32 16.80 1.34
CA LYS A 44 12.15 16.82 2.81
C LYS A 44 11.23 15.74 3.39
N ARG A 45 10.43 15.07 2.57
CA ARG A 45 9.39 14.12 3.00
C ARG A 45 9.71 12.73 2.49
N GLN A 46 9.27 11.70 3.22
CA GLN A 46 9.47 10.32 2.81
C GLN A 46 8.53 9.99 1.64
N ALA A 47 9.07 9.36 0.59
CA ALA A 47 8.29 8.86 -0.53
C ALA A 47 7.40 7.68 -0.12
N PHE A 48 6.31 7.45 -0.86
CA PHE A 48 5.52 6.24 -0.66
C PHE A 48 6.36 4.98 -0.95
N PRO A 49 6.22 3.88 -0.19
CA PRO A 49 7.00 2.67 -0.41
C PRO A 49 6.87 2.17 -1.86
N ILE A 50 8.00 1.83 -2.48
CA ILE A 50 8.05 1.32 -3.86
C ILE A 50 7.54 -0.13 -3.92
N GLU A 51 6.75 -0.47 -4.92
CA GLU A 51 6.23 -1.84 -5.11
C GLU A 51 7.35 -2.87 -5.32
N ASN A 52 7.04 -4.14 -5.01
CA ASN A 52 7.93 -5.30 -5.20
C ASN A 52 9.27 -5.22 -4.46
N ARG A 53 9.35 -4.44 -3.37
CA ARG A 53 10.53 -4.31 -2.50
C ARG A 53 10.26 -4.78 -1.07
N TYR A 54 9.43 -5.81 -0.91
CA TYR A 54 9.07 -6.38 0.39
C TYR A 54 10.29 -6.84 1.21
N ILE A 55 11.29 -7.42 0.54
CA ILE A 55 12.54 -7.89 1.18
C ILE A 55 13.33 -6.70 1.77
N ASP A 56 13.20 -5.51 1.18
CA ASP A 56 13.84 -4.29 1.64
C ASP A 56 13.00 -3.53 2.68
N GLY A 57 11.89 -4.12 3.16
CA GLY A 57 10.99 -3.50 4.14
C GLY A 57 10.00 -2.49 3.54
N HIS A 58 9.93 -2.37 2.22
CA HIS A 58 8.96 -1.51 1.54
C HIS A 58 7.62 -2.24 1.41
N LEU A 59 6.85 -2.23 2.50
CA LEU A 59 5.50 -2.78 2.53
C LEU A 59 4.48 -1.72 2.10
N GLN A 60 3.75 -1.98 1.02
CA GLN A 60 2.61 -1.17 0.60
C GLN A 60 1.34 -1.74 1.22
N ASP A 61 0.97 -1.23 2.39
CA ASP A 61 -0.26 -1.59 3.09
C ASP A 61 -1.04 -0.34 3.52
N PHE A 62 -2.17 -0.57 4.20
CA PHE A 62 -3.02 0.52 4.67
C PHE A 62 -2.34 1.39 5.73
N SER A 63 -1.44 0.81 6.55
CA SER A 63 -0.65 1.55 7.53
C SER A 63 0.32 2.51 6.86
N ALA A 64 1.01 2.06 5.81
CA ALA A 64 1.88 2.90 4.98
C ALA A 64 1.12 4.02 4.30
N LEU A 65 -0.09 3.75 3.79
CA LEU A 65 -0.98 4.78 3.23
C LEU A 65 -1.37 5.84 4.28
N SER A 66 -1.85 5.40 5.45
CA SER A 66 -2.22 6.30 6.53
C SER A 66 -1.04 7.14 6.99
N GLY A 67 0.10 6.51 7.25
CA GLY A 67 1.33 7.18 7.66
C GLY A 67 1.80 8.19 6.62
N TYR A 68 1.83 7.80 5.34
CA TYR A 68 2.19 8.70 4.24
C TYR A 68 1.27 9.90 4.18
N LEU A 69 -0.05 9.72 4.09
CA LEU A 69 -1.00 10.83 3.96
C LEU A 69 -1.04 11.74 5.18
N SER A 70 -0.82 11.20 6.39
CA SER A 70 -0.78 12.00 7.63
C SER A 70 0.39 12.98 7.69
N ALA A 71 1.44 12.76 6.90
CA ALA A 71 2.60 13.65 6.82
C ALA A 71 2.35 14.90 5.97
N TRP A 72 1.19 15.03 5.32
CA TRP A 72 0.85 16.14 4.43
C TRP A 72 -0.24 17.04 5.02
N GLY A 73 -0.12 18.34 4.78
CA GLY A 73 -1.17 19.31 5.10
C GLY A 73 -2.35 19.22 4.13
N GLU A 74 -3.51 19.74 4.53
CA GLU A 74 -4.71 19.68 3.69
C GLU A 74 -4.58 20.44 2.36
N GLU A 75 -3.84 21.56 2.36
CA GLU A 75 -3.59 22.40 1.18
C GLU A 75 -2.56 21.78 0.22
N GLU A 76 -1.80 20.79 0.67
CA GLU A 76 -0.73 20.14 -0.08
C GLU A 76 -1.21 18.85 -0.77
N PHE A 77 -2.53 18.65 -0.90
CA PHE A 77 -3.11 17.42 -1.41
C PHE A 77 -2.60 17.04 -2.82
N LEU A 78 -2.49 18.02 -3.73
CA LEU A 78 -1.96 17.76 -5.07
C LEU A 78 -0.51 17.26 -5.02
N GLU A 79 0.31 17.82 -4.12
CA GLU A 79 1.70 17.40 -3.96
C GLU A 79 1.79 16.00 -3.33
N ALA A 80 0.96 15.72 -2.32
CA ALA A 80 0.87 14.40 -1.70
C ALA A 80 0.49 13.30 -2.71
N ILE A 81 -0.50 13.57 -3.56
CA ILE A 81 -1.06 12.59 -4.49
C ILE A 81 -0.26 12.46 -5.79
N SER A 82 0.63 13.42 -6.08
CA SER A 82 1.55 13.37 -7.22
C SER A 82 2.74 12.45 -6.97
N ASP A 83 2.48 11.24 -6.44
CA ASP A 83 3.45 10.16 -6.22
C ASP A 83 3.05 8.97 -7.09
N PHE A 84 3.96 8.51 -7.95
CA PHE A 84 3.66 7.42 -8.89
C PHE A 84 3.30 6.11 -8.17
N HIS A 85 4.05 5.76 -7.12
CA HIS A 85 3.87 4.51 -6.39
C HIS A 85 2.57 4.52 -5.60
N LEU A 86 2.22 5.67 -5.01
CA LEU A 86 0.91 5.89 -4.40
C LEU A 86 -0.22 5.72 -5.43
N LEU A 87 -0.13 6.37 -6.59
CA LEU A 87 -1.17 6.26 -7.63
C LEU A 87 -1.35 4.82 -8.11
N VAL A 88 -0.27 4.06 -8.26
CA VAL A 88 -0.32 2.62 -8.59
C VAL A 88 -0.98 1.82 -7.48
N TYR A 89 -0.64 2.10 -6.21
CA TYR A 89 -1.25 1.46 -5.05
C TYR A 89 -2.76 1.73 -4.99
N LEU A 90 -3.18 3.00 -5.12
CA LEU A 90 -4.60 3.38 -5.13
C LEU A 90 -5.36 2.73 -6.28
N TYR A 91 -4.74 2.60 -7.46
CA TYR A 91 -5.36 1.94 -8.61
C TYR A 91 -5.56 0.44 -8.40
N LYS A 92 -4.64 -0.22 -7.70
CA LYS A 92 -4.68 -1.66 -7.41
C LYS A 92 -5.37 -2.00 -6.09
N MET A 93 -5.85 -1.01 -5.34
CA MET A 93 -6.49 -1.22 -4.06
C MET A 93 -7.88 -1.84 -4.27
N ASP A 94 -8.10 -3.03 -3.73
CA ASP A 94 -9.39 -3.73 -3.81
C ASP A 94 -10.37 -3.35 -2.69
N MET A 95 -9.89 -2.66 -1.64
CA MET A 95 -10.71 -2.24 -0.51
C MET A 95 -11.81 -1.24 -0.91
N LEU A 96 -11.52 -0.38 -1.89
CA LEU A 96 -12.42 0.66 -2.39
C LEU A 96 -12.41 0.70 -3.92
N PRO A 97 -13.53 1.04 -4.58
CA PRO A 97 -13.62 1.10 -6.04
C PRO A 97 -12.92 2.32 -6.66
N LEU A 98 -11.77 2.75 -6.11
CA LEU A 98 -11.01 3.94 -6.54
C LEU A 98 -10.63 3.88 -8.01
N ARG A 99 -10.34 2.69 -8.54
CA ARG A 99 -9.97 2.46 -9.94
C ARG A 99 -10.91 3.15 -10.94
N GLN A 100 -12.21 3.17 -10.67
CA GLN A 100 -13.22 3.76 -11.56
C GLN A 100 -13.18 5.29 -11.56
N HIS A 101 -12.68 5.89 -10.48
CA HIS A 101 -12.60 7.33 -10.25
C HIS A 101 -11.20 7.91 -10.51
N MET A 102 -10.18 7.05 -10.73
CA MET A 102 -8.79 7.49 -10.93
C MET A 102 -8.60 8.44 -12.13
N ALA A 103 -9.48 8.44 -13.13
CA ALA A 103 -9.31 9.26 -14.33
C ALA A 103 -9.27 10.77 -14.02
N SER A 104 -10.15 11.27 -13.13
CA SER A 104 -10.18 12.69 -12.73
C SER A 104 -8.92 13.07 -11.94
N LEU A 105 -8.49 12.18 -11.03
CA LEU A 105 -7.27 12.35 -10.25
C LEU A 105 -6.00 12.40 -11.10
N LEU A 106 -5.84 11.44 -12.02
CA LEU A 106 -4.67 11.37 -12.90
C LEU A 106 -4.59 12.58 -13.82
N GLU A 107 -5.73 13.11 -14.26
CA GLU A 107 -5.79 14.34 -15.03
C GLU A 107 -5.37 15.56 -14.20
N ALA A 108 -5.76 15.63 -12.92
CA ALA A 108 -5.31 16.68 -12.01
C ALA A 108 -3.78 16.66 -11.82
N VAL A 109 -3.18 15.48 -11.62
CA VAL A 109 -1.73 15.28 -11.50
C VAL A 109 -1.02 15.65 -12.81
N ARG A 110 -1.51 15.14 -13.95
CA ARG A 110 -0.94 15.41 -15.28
C ARG A 110 -0.91 16.89 -15.63
N THR A 111 -1.98 17.61 -15.29
CA THR A 111 -2.11 19.05 -15.57
C THR A 111 -1.61 19.95 -14.44
N LYS A 112 -1.14 19.37 -13.33
CA LYS A 112 -0.74 20.08 -12.10
C LYS A 112 -1.79 21.08 -11.62
N ASN A 113 -3.06 20.67 -11.65
CA ASN A 113 -4.19 21.54 -11.36
C ASN A 113 -4.73 21.30 -9.94
N PRO A 114 -4.52 22.22 -8.98
CA PRO A 114 -4.94 22.03 -7.59
C PRO A 114 -6.45 22.03 -7.42
N ASN A 115 -7.20 22.74 -8.26
CA ASN A 115 -8.66 22.79 -8.19
C ASN A 115 -9.26 21.41 -8.54
N ARG A 116 -8.76 20.78 -9.61
CA ARG A 116 -9.21 19.42 -9.99
C ARG A 116 -8.85 18.37 -8.94
N ALA A 117 -7.71 18.54 -8.27
CA ALA A 117 -7.34 17.68 -7.15
C ALA A 117 -8.28 17.89 -5.96
N ALA A 118 -8.64 19.14 -5.65
CA ALA A 118 -9.62 19.44 -4.60
C ALA A 118 -11.02 18.89 -4.93
N ASP A 119 -11.44 18.96 -6.19
CA ASP A 119 -12.70 18.35 -6.66
C ASP A 119 -12.71 16.84 -6.39
N PHE A 120 -11.63 16.13 -6.75
CA PHE A 120 -11.49 14.70 -6.48
C PHE A 120 -11.46 14.39 -4.97
N LYS A 121 -10.76 15.20 -4.17
CA LYS A 121 -10.74 15.08 -2.69
C LYS A 121 -12.14 15.22 -2.09
N GLY A 122 -13.06 15.91 -2.77
CA GLY A 122 -14.46 16.06 -2.40
C GLY A 122 -15.34 14.86 -2.79
N GLU A 123 -14.90 13.96 -3.67
CA GLU A 123 -15.67 12.80 -4.08
C GLU A 123 -15.91 11.84 -2.91
N GLU A 124 -17.09 11.21 -2.88
CA GLU A 124 -17.50 10.28 -1.80
C GLU A 124 -16.49 9.14 -1.61
N VAL A 125 -15.91 8.65 -2.71
CA VAL A 125 -14.91 7.57 -2.68
C VAL A 125 -13.65 7.97 -1.90
N TRP A 126 -13.21 9.23 -2.04
CA TRP A 126 -12.06 9.74 -1.30
C TRP A 126 -12.42 10.03 0.16
N LYS A 127 -13.61 10.60 0.40
CA LYS A 127 -14.11 10.82 1.77
C LYS A 127 -14.26 9.52 2.56
N LEU A 128 -14.66 8.44 1.90
CA LEU A 128 -14.69 7.12 2.51
C LEU A 128 -13.28 6.63 2.86
N LEU A 129 -12.29 6.84 1.99
CA LEU A 129 -10.89 6.51 2.29
C LEU A 129 -10.37 7.30 3.50
N GLU A 130 -10.61 8.62 3.55
CA GLU A 130 -10.24 9.47 4.69
C GLU A 130 -10.89 8.96 5.99
N SER A 131 -12.16 8.57 5.94
CA SER A 131 -12.89 8.02 7.09
C SER A 131 -12.29 6.70 7.59
N LEU A 132 -11.90 5.82 6.66
CA LEU A 132 -11.25 4.54 7.00
C LEU A 132 -9.86 4.76 7.60
N ILE A 133 -9.09 5.72 7.07
CA ILE A 133 -7.79 6.11 7.62
C ILE A 133 -7.97 6.60 9.06
N GLN A 134 -8.93 7.50 9.30
CA GLN A 134 -9.24 8.02 10.63
C GLN A 134 -9.63 6.90 11.60
N ALA A 135 -10.52 5.99 11.18
CA ALA A 135 -10.92 4.83 11.99
C ALA A 135 -9.76 3.89 12.32
N SER A 136 -8.81 3.71 11.40
CA SER A 136 -7.62 2.88 11.63
C SER A 136 -6.61 3.55 12.57
N SER A 137 -6.47 4.87 12.48
CA SER A 137 -5.50 5.65 13.27
C SER A 137 -5.92 5.85 14.73
N GLY A 138 -7.23 5.85 15.01
CA GLY A 138 -7.78 5.84 16.37
C GLY A 138 -7.67 4.48 17.08
N GLY A 139 -7.25 3.44 16.36
CA GLY A 139 -7.17 2.05 16.83
C GLY A 139 -5.85 1.70 17.52
N SER A 140 -5.40 2.48 18.50
CA SER A 140 -4.56 1.91 19.56
C SER A 140 -5.45 1.09 20.49
N GLY A 141 -5.64 -0.20 20.19
CA GLY A 141 -6.32 -1.15 21.07
C GLY A 141 -7.82 -1.32 20.83
N GLY A 142 -8.19 -1.98 19.72
CA GLY A 142 -9.55 -2.46 19.50
C GLY A 142 -9.83 -3.80 20.17
N THR A 143 -9.80 -3.87 21.51
CA THR A 143 -10.69 -4.82 22.20
C THR A 143 -12.09 -4.24 22.10
N THR A 144 -13.00 -4.96 21.46
CA THR A 144 -14.43 -4.72 21.56
C THR A 144 -14.85 -5.02 23.01
N SER A 145 -14.66 -4.05 23.90
CA SER A 145 -15.28 -4.04 25.22
C SER A 145 -16.78 -3.81 25.01
N TYR A 146 -17.53 -4.91 24.98
CA TYR A 146 -18.94 -4.88 25.27
C TYR A 146 -19.15 -4.16 26.60
N PRO A 147 -20.13 -3.25 26.72
CA PRO A 147 -20.41 -2.58 27.98
C PRO A 147 -21.02 -3.61 28.94
N SER A 148 -20.19 -4.21 29.78
CA SER A 148 -20.64 -4.90 30.98
C SER A 148 -21.19 -3.84 31.93
N GLY A 149 -22.50 -3.61 31.85
CA GLY A 149 -23.22 -2.73 32.74
C GLY A 149 -23.06 -3.19 34.19
N ALA A 150 -22.44 -2.36 35.01
CA ALA A 150 -22.53 -2.46 36.45
C ALA A 150 -23.97 -2.10 36.86
N GLY A 151 -24.75 -3.11 37.25
CA GLY A 151 -26.12 -2.94 37.71
C GLY A 151 -26.54 -4.07 38.63
N ALA A 152 -26.41 -3.81 39.93
CA ALA A 152 -27.23 -4.27 41.06
C ALA A 152 -27.81 -5.70 41.05
N ALA A 153 -27.51 -6.39 42.15
CA ALA A 153 -28.21 -7.57 42.66
C ALA A 153 -29.74 -7.48 42.52
N ASN A 154 -30.36 -8.49 41.89
CA ASN A 154 -31.56 -9.14 42.43
C ASN A 154 -31.90 -10.45 41.71
N ALA A 155 -32.60 -11.30 42.47
CA ALA A 155 -32.92 -12.70 42.24
C ALA A 155 -33.86 -13.02 41.06
N GLY A 156 -33.86 -14.29 40.65
CA GLY A 156 -35.02 -14.96 40.05
C GLY A 156 -34.72 -15.63 38.71
N GLY A 157 -34.50 -16.94 38.72
CA GLY A 157 -34.19 -17.72 37.51
C GLY A 157 -35.40 -18.06 36.64
N VAL A 158 -35.13 -18.43 35.38
CA VAL A 158 -35.83 -19.48 34.63
C VAL A 158 -34.95 -19.95 33.45
N ALA A 159 -35.13 -21.23 33.11
CA ALA A 159 -34.37 -22.03 32.17
C ALA A 159 -34.66 -21.73 30.68
N GLY A 160 -33.69 -22.08 29.82
CA GLY A 160 -33.87 -22.16 28.37
C GLY A 160 -32.52 -22.23 27.63
N ALA A 161 -31.97 -23.44 27.54
CA ALA A 161 -30.68 -23.74 26.91
C ALA A 161 -30.75 -23.70 25.37
N ASP A 162 -29.72 -23.11 24.74
CA ASP A 162 -28.95 -23.66 23.62
C ASP A 162 -27.96 -22.58 23.14
N ALA A 163 -26.95 -22.28 23.99
CA ALA A 163 -25.75 -21.57 23.59
C ALA A 163 -24.58 -22.51 23.86
N MET A 164 -23.85 -22.85 22.81
CA MET A 164 -22.68 -23.72 22.86
C MET A 164 -21.71 -23.22 23.93
N ASP A 165 -21.41 -24.11 24.86
CA ASP A 165 -20.46 -24.01 25.95
C ASP A 165 -19.10 -23.54 25.42
N LEU A 166 -18.84 -22.23 25.54
CA LEU A 166 -17.51 -21.67 25.32
C LEU A 166 -16.73 -21.96 26.59
N ASP A 167 -16.01 -23.08 26.59
CA ASP A 167 -15.01 -23.42 27.59
C ASP A 167 -14.26 -22.16 28.04
N ASP A 168 -14.36 -21.84 29.33
CA ASP A 168 -13.71 -20.71 30.03
C ASP A 168 -12.16 -20.72 29.97
N ASN A 169 -11.59 -21.64 29.19
CA ASN A 169 -10.16 -21.89 29.09
C ASN A 169 -9.70 -21.78 27.62
N THR A 170 -9.76 -20.59 27.04
CA THR A 170 -9.19 -20.27 25.72
C THR A 170 -8.27 -19.04 25.81
N TRP A 171 -7.32 -18.90 24.87
CA TRP A 171 -6.44 -17.74 24.79
C TRP A 171 -6.21 -17.28 23.34
N THR A 172 -6.13 -15.97 23.13
CA THR A 172 -5.91 -15.38 21.81
C THR A 172 -4.42 -15.26 21.51
N CYS A 173 -3.98 -15.77 20.36
CA CYS A 173 -2.59 -15.66 19.92
C CYS A 173 -2.19 -14.21 19.62
N ASN A 174 -1.11 -13.74 20.25
CA ASN A 174 -0.57 -12.39 20.05
C ASN A 174 0.03 -12.16 18.65
N HIS A 175 0.26 -13.23 17.86
CA HIS A 175 0.89 -13.13 16.55
C HIS A 175 -0.08 -13.20 15.38
N CYS A 176 -1.10 -14.06 15.46
CA CYS A 176 -2.03 -14.31 14.35
C CYS A 176 -3.51 -14.26 14.76
N THR A 177 -3.79 -13.76 15.96
CA THR A 177 -5.14 -13.51 16.52
C THR A 177 -6.08 -14.72 16.62
N PHE A 178 -5.57 -15.93 16.38
CA PHE A 178 -6.33 -17.18 16.51
C PHE A 178 -6.65 -17.49 17.98
N ILE A 179 -7.86 -17.98 18.24
CA ILE A 179 -8.32 -18.38 19.57
C ILE A 179 -7.95 -19.84 19.79
N ASN A 180 -6.92 -20.08 20.60
CA ASN A 180 -6.44 -21.40 20.95
C ASN A 180 -7.16 -21.93 22.19
N ARG A 181 -7.18 -23.25 22.34
CA ARG A 181 -7.59 -23.92 23.57
C ARG A 181 -6.55 -23.69 24.68
N GLY A 182 -7.01 -23.59 25.93
CA GLY A 182 -6.21 -23.21 27.10
C GLY A 182 -5.23 -24.27 27.60
N ASP A 183 -5.37 -25.51 27.12
CA ASP A 183 -4.41 -26.59 27.32
C ASP A 183 -3.16 -26.44 26.43
N LEU A 184 -3.22 -25.61 25.38
CA LEU A 184 -2.12 -25.41 24.45
C LEU A 184 -1.22 -24.25 24.87
N GLN A 185 0.10 -24.52 24.95
CA GLN A 185 1.14 -23.51 25.20
C GLN A 185 1.65 -22.84 23.91
N SER A 186 1.23 -23.34 22.75
CA SER A 186 1.61 -22.86 21.42
C SER A 186 0.39 -22.77 20.52
N CYS A 187 0.37 -21.78 19.62
CA CYS A 187 -0.75 -21.53 18.72
C CYS A 187 -0.88 -22.62 17.65
N GLU A 188 -2.09 -23.10 17.40
CA GLU A 188 -2.38 -24.14 16.40
C GLU A 188 -2.13 -23.67 14.96
N ILE A 189 -2.32 -22.37 14.68
CA ILE A 189 -2.17 -21.81 13.33
C ILE A 189 -0.71 -21.49 13.01
N CYS A 190 -0.01 -20.83 13.93
CA CYS A 190 1.35 -20.32 13.65
C CYS A 190 2.46 -21.05 14.40
N SER A 191 2.12 -22.01 15.27
CA SER A 191 3.07 -22.78 16.09
C SER A 191 3.96 -21.95 17.02
N LEU A 192 3.63 -20.68 17.24
CA LEU A 192 4.36 -19.79 18.15
C LEU A 192 3.82 -19.91 19.59
N PRO A 193 4.67 -19.78 20.62
CA PRO A 193 4.25 -19.87 22.02
C PRO A 193 3.25 -18.77 22.40
N ARG A 194 2.54 -19.01 23.50
CA ARG A 194 1.61 -18.05 24.11
C ARG A 194 2.26 -16.69 24.42
#